data_AF-A0A0P8YBL5-F1
#
_entry.id   AF-A0A0P8YBL5-F1
#
_cell.length_a   1.000
_cell.length_b   1.000
_cell.length_c   1.000
_cell.angle_alpha   90.00
_cell.angle_beta   90.00
_cell.angle_gamma   90.00
#
_symmetry.space_group_name_H-M   'P 1'
#
loop_
_entity.id
_entity.type
_entity.pdbx_description
1 polymer ?
#
loop_
_entity_poly.entity_id
_entity_poly.type
_entity_poly.pdbx_seq_one_letter_code
_entity_poly.pdbx_strand_id
1 'polypeptide(L)'
;MNDFLKKRCADLTVLEILNLAHLKNKVEKPFIDMAQFCEVSGMDKNKVHRLLIHDLSGVRELVFGGYEKHKKYKSGRKLCFDTGKTLEWLNNRE
;
A
#
# COMPACT_ATOMS: atom_id res chain seq x y z
N MET A 1 -15.19 -26.14 18.24
CA MET A 1 -14.36 -25.26 17.37
C MET A 1 -14.77 -23.78 17.49
N ASN A 2 -16.07 -23.45 17.47
CA ASN A 2 -16.56 -22.07 17.56
C ASN A 2 -16.18 -21.30 18.85
N ASP A 3 -16.06 -21.98 19.99
CA ASP A 3 -15.75 -21.30 21.26
C ASP A 3 -14.31 -20.80 21.36
N PHE A 4 -13.37 -21.48 20.67
CA PHE A 4 -11.99 -21.02 20.60
C PHE A 4 -11.88 -19.73 19.77
N LEU A 5 -12.61 -19.64 18.66
CA LEU A 5 -12.61 -18.47 17.79
C LEU A 5 -13.23 -17.23 18.46
N LYS A 6 -14.09 -17.43 19.47
CA LYS A 6 -14.70 -16.34 20.26
C LYS A 6 -13.81 -15.83 21.41
N LYS A 7 -12.70 -16.51 21.72
CA LYS A 7 -11.77 -16.02 22.75
C LYS A 7 -11.17 -14.69 22.31
N ARG A 8 -11.16 -13.72 23.23
CA ARG A 8 -10.59 -12.39 22.99
C ARG A 8 -9.15 -12.34 23.50
N CYS A 9 -8.28 -11.73 22.73
CA CYS A 9 -6.91 -11.39 23.10
C CYS A 9 -6.67 -9.96 22.64
N ALA A 10 -6.39 -9.04 23.57
CA ALA A 10 -6.23 -7.60 23.28
C ALA A 10 -7.39 -7.03 22.44
N ASP A 11 -8.61 -7.15 22.96
CA ASP A 11 -9.88 -6.69 22.36
C ASP A 11 -10.33 -7.36 21.06
N LEU A 12 -9.47 -8.12 20.39
CA LEU A 12 -9.76 -8.84 19.15
C LEU A 12 -10.04 -10.33 19.41
N THR A 13 -10.93 -10.91 18.64
CA THR A 13 -11.16 -12.36 18.58
C THR A 13 -9.98 -13.08 17.94
N VAL A 14 -9.78 -14.35 18.29
CA VAL A 14 -8.74 -15.19 17.64
C VAL A 14 -8.92 -15.21 16.12
N LEU A 15 -10.15 -15.19 15.62
CA LEU A 15 -10.44 -15.12 14.19
C LEU A 15 -9.96 -13.81 13.54
N GLU A 16 -10.19 -12.67 14.20
CA GLU A 16 -9.71 -11.36 13.74
C GLU A 16 -8.18 -11.30 13.73
N ILE A 17 -7.53 -11.84 14.75
CA ILE A 17 -6.06 -11.90 14.83
C ILE A 17 -5.50 -12.77 13.70
N LEU A 18 -6.11 -13.93 13.43
CA LEU A 18 -5.70 -14.81 12.33
C LEU A 18 -5.90 -14.15 10.96
N ASN A 19 -7.01 -13.42 10.78
CA ASN A 19 -7.25 -12.65 9.55
C ASN A 19 -6.23 -11.53 9.38
N LEU A 20 -5.91 -10.78 10.45
CA LEU A 20 -4.88 -9.73 10.40
C LEU A 20 -3.49 -10.30 10.13
N ALA A 21 -3.13 -11.43 10.74
CA ALA A 21 -1.86 -12.11 10.48
C ALA A 21 -1.77 -12.61 9.02
N HIS A 22 -2.86 -13.15 8.49
CA HIS A 22 -2.97 -13.57 7.09
C HIS A 22 -2.84 -12.39 6.12
N LEU A 23 -3.52 -11.28 6.40
CA LEU A 23 -3.40 -10.04 5.64
C LEU A 23 -1.98 -9.48 5.71
N LYS A 24 -1.36 -9.48 6.90
CA LYS A 24 0.03 -9.06 7.09
C LYS A 24 1.01 -9.92 6.28
N ASN A 25 0.85 -11.24 6.26
CA ASN A 25 1.66 -12.14 5.44
C ASN A 25 1.44 -11.93 3.94
N LYS A 26 0.25 -11.51 3.51
CA LYS A 26 0.00 -11.11 2.11
C LYS A 26 0.64 -9.77 1.75
N VAL A 27 0.71 -8.86 2.72
CA VAL A 27 1.32 -7.52 2.61
C VAL A 27 2.83 -7.55 2.86
N GLU A 28 3.42 -8.72 3.13
CA GLU A 28 4.85 -8.89 3.40
C GLU A 28 5.76 -8.42 2.25
N LYS A 29 5.20 -8.17 1.07
CA LYS A 29 5.86 -7.30 0.08
C LYS A 29 5.83 -5.85 0.59
N PRO A 30 7.00 -5.30 1.01
CA PRO A 30 7.07 -3.94 1.54
C PRO A 30 6.76 -2.88 0.46
N PHE A 31 6.57 -3.32 -0.78
CA PHE A 31 6.20 -2.49 -1.90
C PHE A 31 5.17 -3.15 -2.81
N ILE A 32 4.34 -2.32 -3.42
CA ILE A 32 3.44 -2.68 -4.53
C ILE A 32 3.91 -2.04 -5.82
N ASP A 33 3.67 -2.68 -6.96
CA ASP A 33 3.98 -2.07 -8.25
C ASP A 33 2.88 -1.10 -8.73
N MET A 34 3.11 -0.44 -9.86
CA MET A 34 2.17 0.51 -10.45
C MET A 34 0.80 -0.11 -10.77
N ALA A 35 0.74 -1.38 -11.20
CA ALA A 35 -0.53 -2.01 -11.54
C ALA A 35 -1.36 -2.25 -10.28
N GLN A 36 -0.72 -2.81 -9.25
CA GLN A 36 -1.33 -3.02 -7.95
C GLN A 36 -1.76 -1.70 -7.29
N PHE A 37 -0.94 -0.64 -7.38
CA PHE A 37 -1.29 0.68 -6.88
C PHE A 37 -2.55 1.24 -7.56
N CYS A 38 -2.66 1.10 -8.89
CA CYS A 38 -3.84 1.54 -9.64
C CYS A 38 -5.10 0.76 -9.21
N GLU A 39 -4.97 -0.55 -8.99
CA GLU A 39 -6.06 -1.42 -8.53
C GLU A 39 -6.58 -0.99 -7.15
N VAL A 40 -5.70 -0.82 -6.15
CA VAL A 40 -6.12 -0.47 -4.79
C VAL A 40 -6.58 0.98 -4.64
N SER A 41 -6.05 1.90 -5.44
CA SER A 41 -6.44 3.31 -5.41
C SER A 41 -7.65 3.65 -6.29
N GLY A 42 -8.11 2.69 -7.12
CA GLY A 42 -9.16 2.91 -8.12
C GLY A 42 -8.79 3.97 -9.18
N MET A 43 -7.50 4.24 -9.39
CA MET A 43 -7.04 5.29 -10.30
C MET A 43 -6.49 4.74 -11.60
N ASP A 44 -6.75 5.45 -12.69
CA ASP A 44 -6.07 5.20 -13.95
C ASP A 44 -4.57 5.47 -13.87
N LYS A 45 -3.79 4.63 -14.55
CA LYS A 45 -2.33 4.78 -14.66
C LYS A 45 -1.90 6.18 -15.13
N ASN A 46 -2.62 6.77 -16.09
CA ASN A 46 -2.35 8.12 -16.59
C ASN A 46 -2.61 9.21 -15.54
N LYS A 47 -3.60 8.99 -14.66
CA LYS A 47 -3.88 9.90 -13.54
C LYS A 47 -2.75 9.81 -12.52
N VAL A 48 -2.35 8.61 -12.12
CA VAL A 48 -1.23 8.39 -11.19
C VAL A 48 0.07 9.01 -11.72
N HIS A 49 0.38 8.84 -13.01
CA HIS A 49 1.56 9.49 -13.61
C HIS A 49 1.50 11.03 -13.53
N ARG A 50 0.34 11.64 -13.79
CA ARG A 50 0.18 13.09 -13.65
C ARG A 50 0.38 13.55 -12.20
N LEU A 51 -0.19 12.83 -11.23
CA LEU A 51 -0.01 13.12 -9.80
C LEU A 51 1.47 13.06 -9.39
N LEU A 52 2.20 12.06 -9.90
CA LEU A 52 3.64 11.93 -9.68
C LEU A 52 4.47 13.03 -10.34
N ILE A 53 4.09 13.51 -11.53
CA ILE A 53 4.82 14.56 -12.24
C ILE A 53 4.61 15.92 -11.59
N HIS A 54 3.36 16.24 -11.23
CA HIS A 54 2.97 17.55 -10.74
C HIS A 54 3.02 17.67 -9.21
N ASP A 55 3.39 16.61 -8.50
CA ASP A 55 3.43 16.56 -7.04
C ASP A 55 2.09 16.91 -6.38
N LEU A 56 1.02 16.52 -7.05
CA LEU A 56 -0.34 16.78 -6.58
C LEU A 56 -0.76 15.56 -5.76
N SER A 57 -1.25 15.78 -4.54
CA SER A 57 -1.84 14.78 -3.63
C SER A 57 -0.92 13.85 -2.83
N GLY A 58 0.38 14.15 -2.70
CA GLY A 58 1.28 13.37 -1.82
C GLY A 58 1.66 11.97 -2.35
N VAL A 59 1.20 11.61 -3.55
CA VAL A 59 1.48 10.30 -4.19
C VAL A 59 2.98 10.07 -4.42
N ARG A 60 3.78 11.14 -4.57
CA ARG A 60 5.24 11.05 -4.68
C ARG A 60 5.91 10.49 -3.43
N GLU A 61 5.38 10.79 -2.25
CA GLU A 61 5.95 10.39 -0.96
C GLU A 61 5.76 8.89 -0.69
N LEU A 62 4.79 8.30 -1.40
CA LEU A 62 4.50 6.88 -1.42
C LEU A 62 5.52 6.10 -2.25
N VAL A 63 6.27 6.73 -3.15
CA VAL A 63 7.24 6.04 -4.01
C VAL A 63 8.39 5.51 -3.16
N PHE A 64 8.62 4.20 -3.22
CA PHE A 64 9.68 3.54 -2.49
C PHE A 64 11.04 4.06 -2.95
N GLY A 65 11.88 4.50 -2.00
CA GLY A 65 13.18 5.11 -2.31
C GLY A 65 13.13 6.55 -2.85
N GLY A 66 11.94 7.12 -3.04
CA GLY A 66 11.71 8.52 -3.44
C GLY A 66 11.67 8.75 -4.96
N TYR A 67 10.64 9.46 -5.42
CA TYR A 67 10.38 9.71 -6.84
C TYR A 67 11.52 10.45 -7.56
N GLU A 68 12.13 11.45 -6.93
CA GLU A 68 13.23 12.22 -7.55
C GLU A 68 14.48 11.37 -7.82
N LYS A 69 14.73 10.34 -6.99
CA LYS A 69 15.81 9.38 -7.27
C LYS A 69 15.47 8.55 -8.50
N HIS A 70 14.22 8.07 -8.60
CA HIS A 70 13.74 7.36 -9.80
C HIS A 70 13.78 8.20 -11.07
N LYS A 71 13.48 9.51 -11.00
CA LYS A 71 13.54 10.43 -12.15
C LYS A 71 14.97 10.63 -12.67
N LYS A 72 15.96 10.65 -11.77
CA LYS A 72 17.39 10.78 -12.12
C LYS A 72 17.95 9.51 -12.75
N TYR A 73 17.52 8.35 -12.29
CA TYR A 73 17.90 7.07 -12.89
C TYR A 73 16.89 6.70 -13.99
N LYS A 74 17.10 7.20 -15.22
CA LYS A 74 16.33 6.86 -16.45
C LYS A 74 16.29 5.36 -16.80
N SER A 75 16.68 4.45 -15.92
CA SER A 75 17.08 3.08 -16.25
C SER A 75 16.32 2.05 -15.44
N GLY A 76 15.35 1.39 -16.09
CA GLY A 76 14.99 -0.02 -15.88
C GLY A 76 14.32 -0.44 -14.56
N ARG A 77 14.41 0.35 -13.48
CA ARG A 77 13.76 0.00 -12.20
C ARG A 77 12.27 0.32 -12.27
N LYS A 78 11.45 -0.73 -12.17
CA LYS A 78 9.99 -0.60 -12.04
C LYS A 78 9.70 0.35 -10.87
N LEU A 79 8.79 1.30 -11.11
CA LEU A 79 8.29 2.18 -10.08
C LEU A 79 7.49 1.33 -9.08
N CYS A 80 7.90 1.37 -7.82
CA CYS A 80 7.21 0.68 -6.74
C CYS A 80 6.83 1.69 -5.65
N PHE A 81 5.73 1.40 -4.96
CA PHE A 81 5.15 2.22 -3.91
C PHE A 81 5.27 1.47 -2.59
N ASP A 82 5.58 2.17 -1.51
CA ASP A 82 5.59 1.62 -0.17
C ASP A 82 4.18 1.21 0.23
N THR A 83 3.99 -0.06 0.57
CA THR A 83 2.66 -0.60 0.85
C THR A 83 2.05 0.03 2.10
N GLY A 84 2.86 0.27 3.15
CA GLY A 84 2.39 0.85 4.41
C GLY A 84 1.94 2.30 4.23
N LYS A 85 2.77 3.12 3.60
CA LYS A 85 2.43 4.51 3.29
C LYS A 85 1.22 4.63 2.37
N THR A 86 1.10 3.71 1.40
CA THR A 86 -0.05 3.70 0.48
C THR A 86 -1.35 3.43 1.24
N LEU A 87 -1.36 2.47 2.16
CA LEU A 87 -2.54 2.17 2.99
C LEU A 87 -2.91 3.35 3.90
N GLU A 88 -1.93 3.94 4.58
CA GLU A 88 -2.15 5.12 5.42
C GLU A 88 -2.74 6.28 4.61
N TRP A 89 -2.20 6.54 3.43
CA TRP A 89 -2.70 7.57 2.52
C TRP A 89 -4.11 7.30 1.99
N LEU A 90 -4.48 6.03 1.75
CA LEU A 90 -5.84 5.67 1.36
C LEU A 90 -6.83 5.87 2.51
N ASN A 91 -6.46 5.51 3.74
CA ASN A 91 -7.33 5.68 4.91
C ASN A 91 -7.54 7.15 5.29
N ASN A 92 -6.55 8.01 5.05
CA ASN A 92 -6.65 9.45 5.33
C ASN A 92 -7.42 10.26 4.27
N ARG A 93 -7.98 9.60 3.24
CA ARG A 93 -8.79 10.23 2.18
C ARG A 93 -10.29 10.18 2.44
N GLU A 94 -10.73 9.34 3.39
CA GLU A 94 -12.10 9.31 3.91
C GLU A 94 -12.29 10.37 5.01
#